data_AF-A0AAV0S378-F1
#
_entry.id   AF-A0AAV0S378-F1
#
_cell.length_a   1.000
_cell.length_b   1.000
_cell.length_c   1.000
_cell.angle_alpha   90.00
_cell.angle_beta   90.00
_cell.angle_gamma   90.00
#
_symmetry.space_group_name_H-M   'P 1'
#
loop_
_entity.id
_entity.type
_entity.pdbx_description
1 polymer ?
#
loop_
_entity_poly.entity_id
_entity_poly.type
_entity_poly.pdbx_seq_one_letter_code
_entity_poly.pdbx_strand_id
1 'polypeptide(L)'
;MKTIATLNPCVMVVTEVESNHNSPVLINRFVESLFYASAYFDCLEACMDRDSPHRRFVELTVFGEGSRIIVAAEGEERAFRSVKMEVWRAYFRRFGMEEADLSLSCLYQAELVTKKFTCWRHCTIGVDGKSLIVGWKGTPIHSVTAWKFNCE
;
A
#
# COMPACT_ATOMS: atom_id res chain seq x y z
N MET A 1 -5.79 2.18 -18.29
CA MET A 1 -4.50 2.58 -18.90
C MET A 1 -4.65 3.36 -20.20
N LYS A 2 -5.34 2.87 -21.24
CA LYS A 2 -5.53 3.63 -22.50
C LYS A 2 -6.08 5.04 -22.29
N THR A 3 -7.12 5.20 -21.48
CA THR A 3 -7.70 6.52 -21.13
C THR A 3 -6.77 7.41 -20.32
N ILE A 4 -5.87 6.83 -19.51
CA ILE A 4 -4.88 7.62 -18.76
C ILE A 4 -3.81 8.11 -19.74
N ALA A 5 -3.37 7.26 -20.68
CA ALA A 5 -2.41 7.64 -21.70
C ALA A 5 -2.92 8.80 -22.58
N THR A 6 -4.22 8.86 -22.89
CA THR A 6 -4.78 9.98 -23.66
C THR A 6 -4.73 11.33 -22.94
N LEU A 7 -4.57 11.35 -21.61
CA LEU A 7 -4.36 12.59 -20.86
C LEU A 7 -2.92 13.12 -21.00
N ASN A 8 -2.01 12.31 -21.54
CA ASN A 8 -0.57 12.58 -21.65
C ASN A 8 0.05 13.16 -20.36
N PRO A 9 -0.07 12.46 -19.21
CA PRO A 9 0.46 12.99 -17.96
C PRO A 9 1.99 12.95 -17.96
N CYS A 10 2.63 14.02 -17.49
CA CYS A 10 4.09 14.07 -17.35
C CYS A 10 4.61 12.99 -16.39
N VAL A 11 3.87 12.73 -15.30
CA VAL A 11 4.15 11.69 -14.31
C VAL A 11 2.82 11.14 -13.78
N MET A 12 2.75 9.83 -13.58
CA MET A 12 1.70 9.16 -12.81
C MET A 12 2.30 8.61 -11.51
N VAL A 13 1.76 9.04 -10.37
CA VAL A 13 2.15 8.52 -9.05
C VAL A 13 1.10 7.52 -8.60
N VAL A 14 1.54 6.34 -8.18
CA VAL A 14 0.68 5.24 -7.73
C VAL A 14 1.05 4.86 -6.32
N THR A 15 0.05 4.77 -5.45
CA THR A 15 0.20 4.27 -4.08
C THR A 15 -0.60 2.99 -3.93
N GLU A 16 0.05 1.93 -3.49
CA GLU A 16 -0.55 0.60 -3.43
C GLU A 16 -0.44 -0.01 -2.03
N VAL A 17 -1.27 -1.02 -1.78
CA VAL A 17 -1.20 -1.85 -0.58
C VAL A 17 -0.21 -2.99 -0.84
N GLU A 18 0.82 -3.12 0.00
CA GLU A 18 1.87 -4.14 -0.11
C GLU A 18 1.45 -5.49 0.49
N SER A 19 0.31 -6.01 0.05
CA SER A 19 -0.17 -7.35 0.40
C SER A 19 -1.00 -7.96 -0.73
N ASN A 20 -0.85 -9.27 -0.94
CA ASN A 20 -1.54 -9.98 -2.02
C ASN A 20 -2.90 -10.52 -1.57
N HIS A 21 -3.91 -9.66 -1.61
CA HIS A 21 -5.29 -10.00 -1.32
C HIS A 21 -6.07 -10.52 -2.53
N ASN A 22 -5.44 -10.63 -3.70
CA ASN A 22 -6.10 -11.07 -4.94
C ASN A 22 -5.87 -12.56 -5.29
N SER A 23 -5.25 -13.34 -4.41
CA SER A 23 -5.08 -14.78 -4.63
C SER A 23 -6.43 -15.49 -4.86
N PRO A 24 -6.55 -16.42 -5.83
CA PRO A 24 -7.75 -17.23 -6.00
C PRO A 24 -7.93 -18.23 -4.85
N VAL A 25 -6.85 -18.60 -4.16
CA VAL A 25 -6.85 -19.54 -3.04
C VAL A 25 -7.14 -18.81 -1.73
N LEU A 26 -8.19 -19.22 -1.01
CA LEU A 26 -8.63 -18.63 0.26
C LEU A 26 -7.52 -18.57 1.32
N ILE A 27 -6.82 -19.69 1.55
CA ILE A 27 -5.81 -19.75 2.62
C ILE A 27 -4.70 -18.71 2.41
N ASN A 28 -4.29 -18.47 1.17
CA ASN A 28 -3.29 -17.46 0.85
C ASN A 28 -3.81 -16.05 1.16
N ARG A 29 -5.05 -15.73 0.79
CA ARG A 29 -5.66 -14.43 1.10
C ARG A 29 -5.82 -14.22 2.60
N PHE A 30 -6.24 -15.26 3.32
CA PHE A 30 -6.40 -15.21 4.77
C PHE A 30 -5.07 -14.90 5.46
N VAL A 31 -4.00 -15.61 5.09
CA VAL A 31 -2.66 -15.41 5.67
C VAL A 31 -2.14 -14.00 5.36
N GLU A 32 -2.22 -13.55 4.10
CA GLU A 32 -1.81 -12.20 3.69
C GLU A 32 -2.62 -11.12 4.42
N SER A 33 -3.95 -11.24 4.47
CA SER A 33 -4.82 -10.30 5.18
C SER A 33 -4.57 -10.28 6.68
N LEU A 34 -4.23 -11.42 7.29
CA LEU A 34 -3.91 -11.49 8.71
C LEU A 34 -2.63 -10.70 9.01
N PHE A 35 -1.55 -10.93 8.26
CA PHE A 35 -0.31 -10.17 8.45
C PHE A 35 -0.49 -8.68 8.22
N TYR A 36 -1.20 -8.31 7.15
CA TYR A 36 -1.51 -6.92 6.84
C TYR A 36 -2.34 -6.26 7.96
N ALA A 37 -3.43 -6.89 8.39
CA ALA A 37 -4.27 -6.36 9.46
C ALA A 37 -3.50 -6.29 10.78
N SER A 38 -2.74 -7.33 11.15
CA SER A 38 -1.93 -7.33 12.38
C SER A 38 -0.97 -6.15 12.45
N ALA A 39 -0.31 -5.80 11.34
CA ALA A 39 0.59 -4.64 11.30
C ALA A 39 -0.15 -3.32 11.58
N TYR A 40 -1.38 -3.14 11.05
CA TYR A 40 -2.18 -1.95 11.36
C TYR A 40 -2.73 -1.94 12.76
N PHE A 41 -3.25 -3.05 13.26
CA PHE A 41 -3.80 -3.11 14.62
C PHE A 41 -2.70 -2.86 15.67
N ASP A 42 -1.49 -3.39 15.46
CA ASP A 42 -0.33 -3.09 16.31
C ASP A 42 0.13 -1.62 16.18
N CYS A 43 0.05 -1.03 14.97
CA CYS A 43 0.26 0.40 14.77
C CYS A 43 -0.75 1.26 15.53
N LEU A 44 -2.05 0.97 15.41
CA LEU A 44 -3.11 1.67 16.13
C LEU A 44 -2.97 1.50 17.64
N GLU A 45 -2.56 0.32 18.12
CA GLU A 45 -2.27 0.09 19.54
C GLU A 45 -1.10 0.92 20.05
N ALA A 46 -0.05 1.09 19.26
CA ALA A 46 1.12 1.88 19.63
C ALA A 46 0.88 3.40 19.55
N CYS A 47 -0.03 3.86 18.68
CA CYS A 47 -0.18 5.28 18.38
C CYS A 47 -1.50 5.89 18.90
N MET A 48 -2.46 5.09 19.40
CA MET A 48 -3.77 5.58 19.85
C MET A 48 -4.28 4.89 21.12
N ASP A 49 -4.93 5.66 22.00
CA ASP A 49 -5.58 5.14 23.20
C ASP A 49 -6.65 4.11 22.87
N ARG A 50 -6.74 3.05 23.69
CA ARG A 50 -7.68 1.94 23.49
C ARG A 50 -9.15 2.39 23.51
N ASP A 51 -9.47 3.37 24.34
CA ASP A 51 -10.83 3.91 24.46
C ASP A 51 -11.14 5.00 23.42
N SER A 52 -10.20 5.30 22.51
CA SER A 52 -10.40 6.31 21.48
C SER A 52 -11.52 5.89 20.51
N PRO A 53 -12.57 6.71 20.35
CA PRO A 53 -13.64 6.41 19.39
C PRO A 53 -13.12 6.40 17.95
N HIS A 54 -12.08 7.19 17.66
CA HIS A 54 -11.43 7.21 16.35
C HIS A 54 -10.69 5.90 16.07
N ARG A 55 -9.97 5.37 17.07
CA ARG A 55 -9.31 4.07 16.97
C ARG A 55 -10.34 2.99 16.67
N ARG A 56 -11.41 2.93 17.47
CA ARG A 56 -12.50 1.96 17.30
C ARG A 56 -13.15 2.07 15.91
N PHE A 57 -13.38 3.28 15.42
CA PHE A 57 -13.92 3.49 14.08
C PHE A 57 -13.01 2.91 12.99
N VAL A 58 -11.71 3.21 13.06
CA VAL A 58 -10.73 2.73 12.08
C VAL A 58 -10.58 1.21 12.14
N GLU A 59 -10.47 0.63 13.34
CA GLU A 59 -10.35 -0.81 13.53
C GLU A 59 -11.57 -1.57 12.99
N LEU A 60 -12.80 -1.13 13.32
CA LEU A 60 -14.01 -1.84 12.92
C LEU A 60 -14.40 -1.57 11.46
N THR A 61 -14.37 -0.30 11.05
CA THR A 61 -15.00 0.13 9.79
C THR A 61 -14.02 0.11 8.62
N VAL A 62 -12.75 0.45 8.86
CA VAL A 62 -11.76 0.53 7.78
C VAL A 62 -11.08 -0.83 7.61
N PHE A 63 -10.44 -1.33 8.67
CA PHE A 63 -9.69 -2.58 8.60
C PHE A 63 -10.58 -3.81 8.80
N GLY A 64 -11.51 -3.78 9.76
CA GLY A 64 -12.42 -4.89 10.04
C GLY A 64 -13.28 -5.28 8.84
N GLU A 65 -14.02 -4.32 8.28
CA GLU A 65 -14.81 -4.56 7.06
C GLU A 65 -13.94 -4.90 5.85
N GLY A 66 -12.79 -4.25 5.68
CA GLY A 66 -11.84 -4.57 4.61
C GLY A 66 -11.38 -6.04 4.66
N SER A 67 -10.91 -6.49 5.83
CA SER A 67 -10.50 -7.88 6.05
C SER A 67 -11.67 -8.86 5.88
N ARG A 68 -12.87 -8.50 6.33
CA ARG A 68 -14.08 -9.31 6.12
C ARG A 68 -14.34 -9.53 4.63
N ILE A 69 -14.30 -8.47 3.82
CA ILE A 69 -14.53 -8.58 2.36
C ILE A 69 -13.42 -9.38 1.68
N ILE A 70 -12.15 -9.20 2.05
CA ILE A 70 -11.02 -9.94 1.46
C ILE A 70 -11.16 -11.46 1.69
N VAL A 71 -11.59 -11.86 2.89
CA VAL A 71 -11.65 -13.26 3.30
C VAL A 71 -12.98 -13.92 2.92
N ALA A 72 -14.10 -13.26 3.18
CA ALA A 72 -15.44 -13.88 3.09
C ALA A 72 -16.10 -13.72 1.72
N ALA A 73 -15.75 -12.69 0.94
CA ALA A 73 -16.38 -12.46 -0.37
C ALA A 73 -15.64 -13.17 -1.51
N GLU A 74 -16.39 -13.58 -2.53
CA GLU A 74 -15.90 -14.21 -3.75
C GLU A 74 -16.47 -13.53 -4.98
N GLY A 75 -15.92 -13.84 -6.16
CA GLY A 75 -16.42 -13.29 -7.43
C GLY A 75 -16.46 -11.75 -7.45
N GLU A 76 -17.54 -11.19 -7.99
CA GLU A 76 -17.71 -9.74 -8.13
C GLU A 76 -17.94 -9.03 -6.78
N GLU A 77 -18.41 -9.75 -5.75
CA GLU A 77 -18.62 -9.20 -4.42
C GLU A 77 -17.31 -8.88 -3.70
N ARG A 78 -16.19 -9.50 -4.10
CA ARG A 78 -14.87 -9.17 -3.55
C ARG A 78 -14.32 -7.91 -4.19
N ALA A 79 -14.65 -6.78 -3.57
CA ALA A 79 -14.20 -5.45 -4.02
C ALA A 79 -12.70 -5.18 -3.79
N PHE A 80 -12.11 -5.72 -2.71
CA PHE A 80 -10.69 -5.45 -2.38
C PHE A 80 -9.77 -6.53 -2.94
N ARG A 81 -8.90 -6.12 -3.88
CA ARG A 81 -8.04 -7.00 -4.68
C ARG A 81 -6.65 -6.42 -4.87
N SER A 82 -5.99 -6.07 -3.77
CA SER A 82 -4.62 -5.57 -3.84
C SER A 82 -3.65 -6.67 -4.27
N VAL A 83 -2.61 -6.23 -4.96
CA VAL A 83 -1.43 -7.02 -5.32
C VAL A 83 -0.20 -6.19 -4.97
N LYS A 84 0.91 -6.86 -4.70
CA LYS A 84 2.18 -6.18 -4.40
C LYS A 84 2.67 -5.39 -5.61
N MET A 85 3.45 -4.36 -5.36
CA MET A 85 4.01 -3.48 -6.39
C MET A 85 4.72 -4.22 -7.53
N GLU A 86 5.32 -5.38 -7.29
CA GLU A 86 5.95 -6.19 -8.34
C GLU A 86 4.99 -6.54 -9.50
N VAL A 87 3.72 -6.82 -9.18
CA VAL A 87 2.68 -7.12 -10.16
C VAL A 87 2.30 -5.87 -10.94
N TRP A 88 2.17 -4.74 -10.24
CA TRP A 88 1.89 -3.45 -10.83
C TRP A 88 3.02 -2.98 -11.75
N ARG A 89 4.29 -3.17 -11.37
CA ARG A 89 5.45 -2.88 -12.22
C ARG A 89 5.40 -3.65 -13.52
N ALA A 90 5.14 -4.96 -13.45
CA ALA A 90 4.99 -5.78 -14.66
C ALA A 90 3.81 -5.30 -15.52
N TYR A 91 2.70 -4.92 -14.88
CA TYR A 91 1.53 -4.38 -15.57
C TYR A 91 1.83 -3.06 -16.29
N PHE A 92 2.43 -2.07 -15.63
CA PHE A 92 2.72 -0.76 -16.22
C PHE A 92 3.76 -0.84 -17.34
N ARG A 93 4.80 -1.68 -17.20
CA ARG A 93 5.79 -1.91 -18.28
C ARG A 93 5.14 -2.43 -19.57
N ARG A 94 4.08 -3.25 -19.48
CA ARG A 94 3.32 -3.71 -20.66
C ARG A 94 2.60 -2.59 -21.41
N PHE A 95 2.42 -1.42 -20.78
CA PHE A 95 1.87 -0.21 -21.40
C PHE A 95 2.96 0.78 -21.83
N GLY A 96 4.23 0.36 -21.93
CA GLY A 96 5.33 1.23 -22.34
C GLY A 96 5.68 2.30 -21.31
N MET A 97 5.32 2.08 -20.05
CA MET A 97 5.64 3.02 -18.97
C MET A 97 6.97 2.64 -18.31
N GLU A 98 7.73 3.67 -17.95
CA GLU A 98 8.99 3.52 -17.24
C GLU A 98 8.87 4.06 -15.81
N GLU A 99 9.43 3.30 -14.86
CA GLU A 99 9.48 3.71 -13.45
C GLU A 99 10.49 4.86 -13.31
N ALA A 100 10.02 5.97 -12.77
CA ALA A 100 10.81 7.16 -12.53
C ALA A 100 11.42 7.13 -11.12
N ASP A 101 12.64 7.64 -11.00
CA ASP A 101 13.35 7.72 -9.73
C ASP A 101 12.67 8.71 -8.79
N LEU A 102 12.42 8.28 -7.55
CA LEU A 102 12.06 9.19 -6.47
C LEU A 102 13.31 9.95 -6.02
N SER A 103 13.20 11.27 -5.90
CA SER A 103 14.34 12.09 -5.47
C SER A 103 14.77 11.75 -4.02
N LEU A 104 16.05 11.97 -3.71
CA LEU A 104 16.54 11.86 -2.33
C LEU A 104 15.78 12.80 -1.38
N SER A 105 15.30 13.94 -1.88
CA SER A 105 14.45 14.86 -1.12
C SER A 105 13.11 14.22 -0.75
N CYS A 106 12.52 13.37 -1.60
CA CYS A 106 11.30 12.63 -1.27
C CYS A 106 11.52 11.69 -0.09
N LEU A 107 12.63 10.94 -0.10
CA LEU A 107 12.99 10.03 1.00
C LEU A 107 13.23 10.81 2.29
N TYR A 108 13.99 11.90 2.22
CA TYR A 108 14.25 12.77 3.37
C TYR A 108 12.95 13.35 3.97
N GLN A 109 12.02 13.81 3.11
CA GLN A 109 10.71 14.29 3.57
C GLN A 109 9.86 13.18 4.20
N ALA A 110 9.85 11.98 3.61
CA ALA A 110 9.15 10.83 4.17
C ALA A 110 9.67 10.48 5.57
N GLU A 111 10.99 10.47 5.76
CA GLU A 111 11.62 10.25 7.07
C GLU A 111 11.27 11.37 8.07
N LEU A 112 11.32 12.63 7.65
CA LEU A 112 10.97 13.76 8.50
C LEU A 112 9.50 13.71 8.96
N VAL A 113 8.57 13.41 8.06
CA VAL A 113 7.16 13.26 8.40
C VAL A 113 6.96 12.11 9.39
N THR A 114 7.64 10.98 9.16
CA THR A 114 7.56 9.82 10.05
C THR A 114 8.02 10.17 11.45
N LYS A 115 9.13 10.91 11.60
CA LYS A 115 9.69 11.35 12.90
C LYS A 115 8.78 12.30 13.69
N LYS A 116 7.69 12.83 13.11
CA LYS A 116 6.71 13.65 13.83
C LYS A 116 5.77 12.82 14.71
N PHE A 117 5.68 11.52 14.49
CA PHE A 117 4.81 10.64 15.26
C PHE A 117 5.57 10.01 16.43
N THR A 118 4.93 9.86 17.59
CA THR A 118 5.55 9.28 18.80
C THR A 118 6.07 7.86 18.57
N CYS A 119 5.33 7.08 17.77
CA CYS A 119 5.61 5.71 17.41
C CYS A 119 6.57 5.55 16.19
N TRP A 120 7.23 6.63 15.74
CA TRP A 120 8.04 6.64 14.50
C TRP A 120 9.12 5.56 14.42
N ARG A 121 9.65 5.11 15.56
CA ARG A 121 10.71 4.08 15.62
C ARG A 121 10.24 2.72 15.09
N HIS A 122 8.93 2.50 15.06
CA HIS A 122 8.33 1.30 14.51
C HIS A 122 7.98 1.47 13.02
N CYS A 123 7.85 2.70 12.53
CA CYS A 123 7.66 2.95 11.11
C CYS A 123 8.98 2.76 10.36
N THR A 124 8.93 2.02 9.26
CA THR A 124 10.08 1.78 8.39
C THR A 124 9.85 2.42 7.03
N ILE A 125 10.85 3.16 6.57
CA ILE A 125 10.89 3.73 5.22
C ILE A 125 12.00 3.00 4.47
N GLY A 126 11.61 2.23 3.45
CA GLY A 126 12.51 1.43 2.62
C GLY A 126 12.49 1.90 1.17
N VAL A 127 13.55 1.56 0.45
CA VAL A 127 13.62 1.74 -1.01
C VAL A 127 13.66 0.36 -1.64
N ASP A 128 12.78 0.13 -2.61
CA ASP A 128 12.84 -1.05 -3.47
C ASP A 128 12.90 -0.59 -4.92
N GLY A 129 14.03 -0.81 -5.60
CA GLY A 129 14.29 -0.24 -6.91
C GLY A 129 14.18 1.28 -6.91
N LYS A 130 13.22 1.82 -7.67
CA LYS A 130 12.95 3.27 -7.80
C LYS A 130 11.77 3.75 -6.94
N SER A 131 11.24 2.86 -6.10
CA SER A 131 10.03 3.08 -5.31
C SER A 131 10.34 3.30 -3.84
N LEU A 132 9.33 3.84 -3.13
CA LEU A 132 9.32 3.97 -1.69
C LEU A 132 8.40 2.91 -1.09
N ILE A 133 8.85 2.22 -0.05
CA ILE A 133 8.03 1.32 0.76
C ILE A 133 7.89 1.90 2.15
N VAL A 134 6.65 2.02 2.61
CA VAL A 134 6.30 2.35 4.00
C VAL A 134 5.87 1.07 4.69
N GLY A 135 6.43 0.81 5.87
CA GLY A 135 6.14 -0.37 6.65
C GLY A 135 6.07 -0.11 8.14
N TRP A 136 5.72 -1.16 8.88
CA TRP A 136 5.60 -1.15 10.32
C TRP A 136 6.29 -2.38 10.92
N LYS A 137 7.27 -2.16 11.81
CA LYS A 137 8.14 -3.18 12.41
C LYS A 137 8.74 -4.15 11.37
N GLY A 138 9.06 -3.64 10.19
CA GLY A 138 9.63 -4.40 9.08
C GLY A 138 8.60 -5.07 8.15
N THR A 139 7.30 -5.04 8.48
CA THR A 139 6.23 -5.49 7.58
C THR A 139 5.92 -4.38 6.57
N PRO A 140 6.08 -4.60 5.25
CA PRO A 140 5.65 -3.66 4.22
C PRO A 140 4.14 -3.45 4.28
N ILE A 141 3.69 -2.20 4.19
CA ILE A 141 2.27 -1.83 4.26
C ILE A 141 1.83 -1.14 2.97
N HIS A 142 2.58 -0.14 2.54
CA HIS A 142 2.28 0.63 1.34
C HIS A 142 3.53 0.83 0.50
N SER A 143 3.32 0.95 -0.80
CA SER A 143 4.35 1.37 -1.75
C SER A 143 3.92 2.63 -2.47
N VAL A 144 4.90 3.43 -2.87
CA VAL A 144 4.72 4.61 -3.73
C VAL A 144 5.68 4.50 -4.89
N THR A 145 5.13 4.55 -6.10
CA THR A 145 5.89 4.51 -7.35
C THR A 145 5.54 5.71 -8.22
N ALA A 146 6.49 6.17 -9.02
CA ALA A 146 6.28 7.19 -10.02
C ALA A 146 6.57 6.60 -11.41
N TRP A 147 5.77 6.98 -12.40
CA TRP A 147 5.84 6.43 -13.75
C TRP A 147 5.74 7.52 -14.81
N LYS A 148 6.49 7.34 -15.89
CA LYS A 148 6.38 8.18 -17.10
C LYS A 148 5.86 7.33 -18.25
N PHE A 149 5.03 7.93 -19.09
CA PHE A 149 4.65 7.33 -20.36
C PHE A 149 5.79 7.60 -21.36
N ASN A 150 6.30 6.56 -22.01
CA ASN A 150 7.14 6.76 -23.17
C ASN A 150 6.23 7.26 -24.29
N CYS A 151 6.29 8.56 -24.54
CA CYS A 151 5.68 9.14 -25.74
C CYS A 151 6.62 8.81 -26.91
N GLU A 152 6.25 7.82 -27.71
CA GLU A 152 6.71 7.72 -29.10
C GLU A 152 5.89 8.65 -29.99
#